data_AF-A0A9D1NP40-F1
#
_entry.id   AF-A0A9D1NP40-F1
#
_cell.length_a   1.000
_cell.length_b   1.000
_cell.length_c   1.000
_cell.angle_alpha   90.00
_cell.angle_beta   90.00
_cell.angle_gamma   90.00
#
_symmetry.space_group_name_H-M   'P 1'
#
loop_
_entity.id
_entity.type
_entity.pdbx_description
1 polymer ?
#
loop_
_entity_poly.entity_id
_entity_poly.type
_entity_poly.pdbx_seq_one_letter_code
_entity_poly.pdbx_strand_id
1 'polypeptide(L)'
;MTPRPVEHPRLPRGADWAALGDLALLDAPRLEPVILSRSLTPQALAERLAALEAAVREGAVLVGGFISRGETEAAKRLARLPGLRLIRLLPYPIALCHPGPGALRRIEEGHTLILSGFASGDGRLTRAACVQVNRWTLALCGRQPDTPAPSEPAPALREPPPAADDDPGAIFL
;
A
#
# COMPACT_ATOMS: atom_id res chain seq x y z
N MET A 1 4.70 -15.92 18.49
CA MET A 1 3.38 -15.97 17.83
C MET A 1 3.53 -16.62 16.47
N THR A 2 2.66 -17.56 16.13
CA THR A 2 2.73 -18.30 14.86
C THR A 2 1.62 -17.81 13.92
N PRO A 3 1.91 -17.54 12.63
CA PRO A 3 0.87 -17.26 11.66
C PRO A 3 -0.14 -18.41 11.56
N ARG A 4 -1.42 -18.08 11.38
CA ARG A 4 -2.50 -19.06 11.22
C ARG A 4 -3.29 -18.80 9.95
N PRO A 5 -3.79 -19.85 9.26
CA PRO A 5 -4.80 -19.69 8.22
C PRO A 5 -6.03 -18.94 8.77
N VAL A 6 -6.67 -18.13 7.94
CA VAL A 6 -7.86 -17.38 8.32
C VAL A 6 -8.89 -17.37 7.20
N GLU A 7 -10.15 -17.55 7.58
CA GLU A 7 -11.30 -17.26 6.75
C GLU A 7 -12.11 -16.15 7.43
N HIS A 8 -12.53 -15.15 6.67
CA HIS A 8 -13.31 -14.04 7.19
C HIS A 8 -14.14 -13.37 6.07
N PRO A 9 -15.39 -12.96 6.30
CA PRO A 9 -16.26 -12.40 5.25
C PRO A 9 -15.71 -11.17 4.53
N ARG A 10 -14.90 -10.35 5.21
CA ARG A 10 -14.23 -9.19 4.61
C ARG A 10 -13.01 -9.53 3.75
N LEU A 11 -12.44 -10.72 3.91
CA LEU A 11 -11.25 -11.08 3.15
C LEU A 11 -11.65 -11.36 1.69
N PRO A 12 -10.96 -10.76 0.71
CA PRO A 12 -11.18 -11.05 -0.70
C PRO A 12 -11.07 -12.56 -0.98
N ARG A 13 -12.03 -13.10 -1.73
CA ARG A 13 -12.03 -14.53 -2.10
C ARG A 13 -10.90 -14.85 -3.09
N GLY A 14 -10.53 -16.13 -3.15
CA GLY A 14 -9.55 -16.64 -4.12
C GLY A 14 -8.08 -16.42 -3.73
N ALA A 15 -7.81 -16.14 -2.45
CA ALA A 15 -6.47 -16.06 -1.90
C ALA A 15 -6.37 -16.89 -0.62
N ASP A 16 -5.18 -17.46 -0.38
CA ASP A 16 -4.89 -18.25 0.81
C ASP A 16 -4.45 -17.32 1.93
N TRP A 17 -5.43 -16.89 2.73
CA TRP A 17 -5.18 -15.91 3.78
C TRP A 17 -4.54 -16.53 5.00
N ALA A 18 -3.47 -15.91 5.46
CA ALA A 18 -2.85 -16.18 6.74
C ALA A 18 -2.66 -14.88 7.53
N ALA A 19 -2.80 -15.00 8.85
CA ALA A 19 -2.87 -13.89 9.79
C ALA A 19 -1.90 -14.03 10.96
N LEU A 20 -1.43 -12.90 11.46
CA LEU A 20 -0.70 -12.77 12.72
C LEU A 20 -1.25 -11.55 13.48
N GLY A 21 -1.81 -11.77 14.67
CA GLY A 21 -2.39 -10.72 15.52
C GLY A 21 -3.88 -10.87 15.75
N ASP A 22 -4.53 -9.75 16.05
CA ASP A 22 -5.94 -9.70 16.44
C ASP A 22 -6.88 -9.63 15.23
N LEU A 23 -7.69 -10.68 15.06
CA LEU A 23 -8.66 -10.76 13.97
C LEU A 23 -9.88 -9.85 14.18
N ALA A 24 -10.17 -9.43 15.41
CA ALA A 24 -11.30 -8.53 15.70
C ALA A 24 -11.15 -7.17 15.00
N LEU A 25 -9.94 -6.81 14.57
CA LEU A 25 -9.71 -5.62 13.75
C LEU A 25 -10.42 -5.69 12.39
N LEU A 26 -10.70 -6.88 11.85
CA LEU A 26 -11.50 -7.05 10.64
C LEU A 26 -12.98 -6.71 10.88
N ASP A 27 -13.50 -6.87 12.09
CA ASP A 27 -14.89 -6.54 12.41
C ASP A 27 -15.10 -5.06 12.72
N ALA A 28 -14.04 -4.25 12.71
CA ALA A 28 -14.15 -2.83 12.96
C ALA A 28 -15.16 -2.16 12.00
N PRO A 29 -16.03 -1.27 12.51
CA PRO A 29 -17.10 -0.67 11.71
C PRO A 29 -16.54 0.19 10.57
N ARG A 30 -15.33 0.75 10.76
CA ARG A 30 -14.67 1.60 9.78
C ARG A 30 -13.23 1.16 9.54
N LEU A 31 -12.96 0.78 8.29
CA LEU A 31 -11.62 0.51 7.76
C LEU A 31 -11.24 1.62 6.77
N GLU A 32 -10.11 2.30 7.00
CA GLU A 32 -9.64 3.39 6.13
C GLU A 32 -8.39 2.95 5.34
N PRO A 33 -8.42 2.96 4.00
CA PRO A 33 -7.30 2.50 3.19
C PRO A 33 -6.15 3.51 3.19
N VAL A 34 -4.93 3.04 3.36
CA VAL A 34 -3.69 3.82 3.24
C VAL A 34 -2.99 3.37 1.96
N ILE A 35 -3.30 4.08 0.88
CA ILE A 35 -2.63 3.94 -0.42
C ILE A 35 -2.18 5.33 -0.82
N LEU A 36 -0.87 5.56 -0.85
CA LEU A 36 -0.31 6.88 -1.18
C LEU A 36 0.46 6.79 -2.48
N SER A 37 -0.01 7.50 -3.51
CA SER A 37 0.73 7.60 -4.76
C SER A 37 2.04 8.37 -4.56
N ARG A 38 3.08 7.92 -5.26
CA ARG A 38 4.35 8.65 -5.36
C ARG A 38 4.23 9.97 -6.13
N SER A 39 3.13 10.15 -6.88
CA SER A 39 2.85 11.38 -7.65
C SER A 39 2.06 12.43 -6.86
N LEU A 40 1.74 12.18 -5.59
CA LEU A 40 1.05 13.18 -4.77
C LEU A 40 1.91 14.44 -4.63
N THR A 41 1.30 15.60 -4.82
CA THR A 41 1.93 16.87 -4.46
C THR A 41 2.10 16.94 -2.94
N PRO A 42 3.03 17.77 -2.42
CA PRO A 42 3.21 17.94 -0.98
C PRO A 42 1.91 18.34 -0.26
N GLN A 43 1.10 19.22 -0.89
CA GLN A 43 -0.19 19.64 -0.34
C GLN A 43 -1.18 18.46 -0.27
N ALA A 44 -1.35 17.72 -1.36
CA ALA A 44 -2.27 16.58 -1.39
C ALA A 44 -1.84 15.47 -0.41
N LEU A 45 -0.53 15.28 -0.22
CA LEU A 45 -0.01 14.38 0.80
C LEU A 45 -0.37 14.87 2.22
N ALA A 46 -0.20 16.16 2.50
CA ALA A 46 -0.52 16.74 3.81
C ALA A 46 -2.02 16.62 4.13
N GLU A 47 -2.89 16.93 3.16
CA GLU A 47 -4.35 16.75 3.27
C GLU A 47 -4.72 15.29 3.51
N ARG A 48 -4.10 14.36 2.77
CA ARG A 48 -4.36 12.93 2.98
C ARG A 48 -3.90 12.47 4.36
N LEU A 49 -2.76 12.93 4.84
CA LEU A 49 -2.29 12.61 6.19
C LEU A 49 -3.23 13.16 7.25
N ALA A 50 -3.69 14.41 7.13
CA ALA A 50 -4.64 15.02 8.05
C ALA A 50 -5.97 14.22 8.11
N ALA A 51 -6.46 13.77 6.96
CA ALA A 51 -7.65 12.92 6.89
C ALA A 51 -7.44 11.55 7.58
N LEU A 52 -6.26 10.94 7.42
CA LEU A 52 -5.92 9.69 8.11
C LEU A 52 -5.82 9.90 9.63
N GLU A 53 -5.22 11.01 10.08
CA GLU A 53 -5.17 11.33 11.51
C GLU A 53 -6.57 11.53 12.10
N ALA A 54 -7.45 12.23 11.40
CA ALA A 54 -8.85 12.41 11.81
C ALA A 54 -9.58 11.05 11.90
N ALA A 55 -9.41 10.20 10.89
CA ALA A 55 -10.00 8.87 10.89
C ALA A 55 -9.52 8.03 12.09
N VAL A 56 -8.24 8.09 12.46
CA VAL A 56 -7.73 7.41 13.66
C VAL A 56 -8.38 7.94 14.94
N ARG A 57 -8.53 9.27 15.09
CA ARG A 57 -9.19 9.87 16.26
C ARG A 57 -10.67 9.46 16.35
N GLU A 58 -11.31 9.24 15.21
CA GLU A 58 -12.68 8.72 15.11
C GLU A 58 -12.77 7.19 15.27
N GLY A 59 -11.65 6.51 15.57
CA GLY A 59 -11.60 5.08 15.81
C GLY A 59 -11.57 4.23 14.54
N ALA A 60 -11.18 4.76 13.38
CA ALA A 60 -10.94 3.93 12.21
C ALA A 60 -9.73 2.99 12.40
N VAL A 61 -9.79 1.81 11.79
CA VAL A 61 -8.62 0.93 11.62
C VAL A 61 -8.00 1.24 10.26
N LEU A 62 -6.71 1.56 10.25
CA LEU A 62 -5.99 1.84 9.00
C LEU A 62 -5.57 0.54 8.31
N VAL A 63 -5.79 0.43 7.01
CA VAL A 63 -5.49 -0.78 6.22
C VAL A 63 -4.53 -0.44 5.09
N GLY A 64 -3.43 -1.18 4.92
CA GLY A 64 -2.54 -0.94 3.80
C GLY A 64 -1.30 -1.82 3.76
N GLY A 65 -0.54 -1.71 2.67
CA GLY A 65 0.73 -2.43 2.52
C GLY A 65 1.89 -1.81 3.31
N PHE A 66 1.88 -0.48 3.45
CA PHE A 66 2.99 0.32 4.01
C PHE A 66 4.32 0.00 3.34
N ILE A 67 4.31 -0.08 2.02
CA ILE A 67 5.43 -0.55 1.19
C ILE A 67 6.21 0.64 0.65
N SER A 68 5.51 1.67 0.17
CA SER A 68 6.16 2.84 -0.39
C SER A 68 6.79 3.71 0.70
N ARG A 69 7.75 4.54 0.29
CA ARG A 69 8.35 5.55 1.19
C ARG A 69 7.27 6.46 1.80
N GLY A 70 6.32 6.92 0.98
CA GLY A 70 5.23 7.78 1.44
C GLY A 70 4.36 7.11 2.51
N GLU A 71 3.95 5.86 2.29
CA GLU A 71 3.15 5.12 3.27
C GLU A 71 3.95 4.78 4.53
N THR A 72 5.24 4.49 4.40
CA THR A 72 6.12 4.24 5.55
C THR A 72 6.26 5.47 6.44
N GLU A 73 6.46 6.65 5.84
CA GLU A 73 6.52 7.91 6.59
C GLU A 73 5.17 8.26 7.21
N ALA A 74 4.06 8.00 6.49
CA ALA A 74 2.71 8.13 7.05
C ALA A 74 2.53 7.22 8.28
N ALA A 75 2.92 5.95 8.19
CA ALA A 75 2.83 5.00 9.30
C ALA A 75 3.66 5.47 10.51
N LYS A 76 4.90 5.95 10.31
CA LYS A 76 5.73 6.49 11.39
C LYS A 76 5.10 7.69 12.08
N ARG A 77 4.50 8.61 11.31
CA ARG A 77 3.80 9.78 11.84
C ARG A 77 2.55 9.36 12.63
N LEU A 78 1.73 8.50 12.05
CA LEU A 78 0.47 8.03 12.63
C LEU A 78 0.69 7.12 13.85
N ALA A 79 1.82 6.42 13.94
CA ALA A 79 2.19 5.58 15.09
C ALA A 79 2.31 6.36 16.41
N ARG A 80 2.40 7.70 16.35
CA ARG A 80 2.41 8.58 17.53
C ARG A 80 1.01 8.88 18.05
N LEU A 81 -0.04 8.56 17.30
CA LEU A 81 -1.41 8.82 17.72
C LEU A 81 -1.88 7.76 18.73
N PRO A 82 -2.49 8.18 19.85
CA PRO A 82 -3.16 7.24 20.73
C PRO A 82 -4.32 6.56 20.00
N GLY A 83 -4.53 5.28 20.27
CA GLY A 83 -5.65 4.53 19.68
C GLY A 83 -5.45 4.09 18.22
N LEU A 84 -4.26 4.30 17.63
CA LEU A 84 -3.96 3.75 16.29
C LEU A 84 -4.20 2.24 16.31
N ARG A 85 -5.00 1.76 15.36
CA ARG A 85 -5.17 0.34 15.03
C ARG A 85 -4.87 0.12 13.55
N LEU A 86 -4.21 -0.99 13.23
CA LEU A 86 -3.62 -1.21 11.92
C LEU A 86 -3.88 -2.63 11.40
N ILE A 87 -4.25 -2.74 10.14
CA ILE A 87 -4.15 -3.97 9.34
C ILE A 87 -3.06 -3.78 8.29
N ARG A 88 -1.98 -4.53 8.39
CA ARG A 88 -0.87 -4.53 7.44
C ARG A 88 -0.99 -5.71 6.48
N LEU A 89 -1.04 -5.42 5.19
CA LEU A 89 -1.00 -6.43 4.12
C LEU A 89 0.44 -6.64 3.63
N LEU A 90 0.90 -7.88 3.61
CA LEU A 90 2.23 -8.22 3.10
C LEU A 90 2.19 -8.50 1.60
N PRO A 91 3.17 -8.00 0.82
CA PRO A 91 3.32 -8.33 -0.60
C PRO A 91 4.06 -9.67 -0.82
N TYR A 92 4.05 -10.57 0.17
CA TYR A 92 4.75 -11.85 0.18
C TYR A 92 4.17 -12.78 1.27
N PRO A 93 4.51 -14.08 1.31
CA PRO A 93 3.98 -15.01 2.30
C PRO A 93 4.30 -14.62 3.75
N ILE A 94 3.32 -14.78 4.65
CA ILE A 94 3.47 -14.38 6.06
C ILE A 94 4.57 -15.14 6.80
N ALA A 95 4.96 -16.33 6.33
CA ALA A 95 6.07 -17.11 6.89
C ALA A 95 7.42 -16.37 6.83
N LEU A 96 7.55 -15.37 5.95
CA LEU A 96 8.75 -14.55 5.82
C LEU A 96 8.68 -13.27 6.69
N CYS A 97 7.57 -13.04 7.38
CA CYS A 97 7.36 -11.85 8.20
C CYS A 97 8.08 -11.97 9.54
N HIS A 98 8.95 -11.00 9.82
CA HIS A 98 9.65 -10.88 11.10
C HIS A 98 9.38 -9.48 11.68
N PRO A 99 8.31 -9.31 12.47
CA PRO A 99 8.00 -8.02 13.10
C PRO A 99 9.12 -7.59 14.07
N GLY A 100 9.56 -6.35 13.98
CA GLY A 100 10.47 -5.78 14.98
C GLY A 100 9.78 -5.59 16.35
N PRO A 101 10.54 -5.29 17.43
CA PRO A 101 10.00 -5.25 18.79
C PRO A 101 8.78 -4.35 18.98
N GLY A 102 8.79 -3.15 18.38
CA GLY A 102 7.65 -2.23 18.46
C GLY A 102 6.40 -2.73 17.72
N ALA A 103 6.58 -3.44 16.60
CA ALA A 103 5.47 -4.05 15.88
C ALA A 103 4.93 -5.25 16.67
N LEU A 104 5.81 -6.08 17.24
CA LEU A 104 5.43 -7.22 18.07
C LEU A 104 4.59 -6.79 19.27
N ARG A 105 5.03 -5.77 20.02
CA ARG A 105 4.28 -5.21 21.14
C ARG A 105 2.86 -4.80 20.74
N ARG A 106 2.71 -4.10 19.60
CA ARG A 106 1.38 -3.69 19.11
C ARG A 106 0.50 -4.87 18.69
N ILE A 107 1.11 -5.94 18.19
CA ILE A 107 0.39 -7.18 17.86
C ILE A 107 -0.12 -7.83 19.16
N GLU A 108 0.73 -7.91 20.19
CA GLU A 108 0.38 -8.47 21.50
C GLU A 108 -0.70 -7.65 22.22
N GLU A 109 -0.67 -6.32 22.07
CA GLU A 109 -1.69 -5.41 22.60
C GLU A 109 -3.00 -5.39 21.78
N GLY A 110 -3.12 -6.18 20.70
CA GLY A 110 -4.31 -6.22 19.85
C GLY A 110 -4.50 -4.99 18.94
N HIS A 111 -3.48 -4.15 18.81
CA HIS A 111 -3.52 -2.92 18.00
C HIS A 111 -3.07 -3.13 16.54
N THR A 112 -2.56 -4.32 16.21
CA THR A 112 -2.08 -4.64 14.87
C THR A 112 -2.49 -6.05 14.45
N LEU A 113 -2.96 -6.16 13.22
CA LEU A 113 -3.14 -7.40 12.48
C LEU A 113 -2.25 -7.37 11.24
N ILE A 114 -1.49 -8.44 11.01
CA ILE A 114 -0.74 -8.66 9.77
C ILE A 114 -1.44 -9.74 8.97
N LEU A 115 -1.63 -9.49 7.68
CA LEU A 115 -2.28 -10.40 6.73
C LEU A 115 -1.39 -10.63 5.52
N SER A 116 -1.45 -11.83 4.96
CA SER A 116 -0.96 -12.13 3.63
C SER A 116 -1.94 -13.07 2.93
N GLY A 117 -2.23 -12.80 1.66
CA GLY A 117 -2.96 -13.71 0.77
C GLY A 117 -2.03 -14.50 -0.17
N PHE A 118 -0.71 -14.41 0.03
CA PHE A 118 0.28 -15.12 -0.79
C PHE A 118 0.68 -16.43 -0.11
N ALA A 119 0.38 -17.56 -0.75
CA ALA A 119 0.73 -18.89 -0.25
C ALA A 119 2.24 -19.19 -0.35
N SER A 120 2.90 -18.71 -1.41
CA SER A 120 4.31 -18.96 -1.68
C SER A 120 5.00 -17.76 -2.33
N GLY A 121 6.34 -17.74 -2.30
CA GLY A 121 7.16 -16.64 -2.79
C GLY A 121 8.47 -16.52 -2.00
N ASP A 122 9.44 -15.83 -2.59
CA ASP A 122 10.79 -15.65 -2.02
C ASP A 122 10.94 -14.33 -1.24
N GLY A 123 9.85 -13.57 -1.07
CA GLY A 123 9.85 -12.29 -0.38
C GLY A 123 10.28 -11.10 -1.25
N ARG A 124 10.65 -11.31 -2.52
CA ARG A 124 11.01 -10.20 -3.42
C ARG A 124 9.80 -9.31 -3.67
N LEU A 125 10.01 -8.02 -3.46
CA LEU A 125 8.99 -7.01 -3.71
C LEU A 125 8.86 -6.77 -5.22
N THR A 126 7.72 -7.18 -5.79
CA THR A 126 7.41 -6.94 -7.21
C THR A 126 6.30 -5.91 -7.35
N ARG A 127 6.28 -5.20 -8.50
CA ARG A 127 5.19 -4.26 -8.81
C ARG A 127 3.82 -4.95 -8.79
N ALA A 128 3.73 -6.17 -9.33
CA ALA A 128 2.50 -6.95 -9.35
C ALA A 128 1.98 -7.23 -7.93
N ALA A 129 2.86 -7.66 -7.01
CA ALA A 129 2.50 -7.88 -5.62
C ALA A 129 2.03 -6.60 -4.92
N CYS A 130 2.71 -5.45 -5.14
CA CYS A 130 2.28 -4.16 -4.59
C CYS A 130 0.89 -3.74 -5.11
N VAL A 131 0.65 -3.88 -6.41
CA VAL A 131 -0.66 -3.57 -7.01
C VAL A 131 -1.74 -4.49 -6.44
N GLN A 132 -1.43 -5.77 -6.25
CA GLN A 132 -2.37 -6.72 -5.67
C GLN A 132 -2.70 -6.38 -4.21
N VAL A 133 -1.71 -6.00 -3.40
CA VAL A 133 -1.91 -5.50 -2.04
C VAL A 133 -2.81 -4.26 -2.02
N ASN A 134 -2.63 -3.32 -2.94
CA ASN A 134 -3.49 -2.15 -3.06
C ASN A 134 -4.94 -2.52 -3.39
N ARG A 135 -5.14 -3.49 -4.30
CA ARG A 135 -6.49 -4.02 -4.62
C ARG A 135 -7.15 -4.65 -3.40
N TRP A 136 -6.43 -5.50 -2.65
CA TRP A 136 -6.96 -6.10 -1.43
C TRP A 136 -7.24 -5.08 -0.34
N THR A 137 -6.39 -4.06 -0.22
CA THR A 137 -6.61 -2.93 0.72
C THR A 137 -7.95 -2.26 0.45
N LEU A 138 -8.25 -1.91 -0.80
CA LEU A 138 -9.51 -1.27 -1.16
C LEU A 138 -10.70 -2.22 -0.93
N ALA A 139 -10.58 -3.47 -1.35
CA ALA A 139 -11.64 -4.47 -1.17
C ALA A 139 -12.00 -4.70 0.30
N LEU A 140 -11.00 -4.80 1.20
CA LEU A 140 -11.23 -4.90 2.65
C LEU A 140 -12.02 -3.71 3.20
N CYS A 141 -11.68 -2.51 2.73
CA CYS A 141 -12.36 -1.27 3.10
C CYS A 141 -13.72 -1.08 2.41
N GLY A 142 -14.21 -2.05 1.65
CA GLY A 142 -15.47 -1.94 0.90
C GLY A 142 -15.41 -0.93 -0.25
N ARG A 143 -14.22 -0.58 -0.72
CA ARG A 143 -14.01 0.33 -1.86
C ARG A 143 -13.67 -0.48 -3.10
N GLN A 144 -14.26 -0.12 -4.23
CA GLN A 144 -13.77 -0.63 -5.51
C GLN A 144 -12.46 0.10 -5.87
N PRO A 145 -11.50 -0.56 -6.54
CA PRO A 145 -10.44 0.18 -7.20
C PRO A 145 -11.10 1.18 -8.14
N ASP A 146 -10.80 2.48 -7.97
CA ASP A 146 -11.11 3.44 -9.02
C ASP A 146 -10.56 2.84 -10.31
N THR A 147 -11.45 2.55 -11.27
CA THR A 147 -11.01 2.27 -12.63
C THR A 147 -10.11 3.45 -12.97
N PRO A 148 -8.80 3.24 -13.25
CA PRO A 148 -7.99 4.35 -13.69
C PRO A 148 -8.74 4.93 -14.90
N ALA A 149 -9.06 6.23 -14.85
CA ALA A 149 -9.51 6.93 -16.04
C ALA A 149 -8.59 6.50 -17.18
N PRO A 150 -9.13 6.16 -18.37
CA PRO A 150 -8.31 5.70 -19.47
C PRO A 150 -7.13 6.65 -19.59
N SER A 151 -5.93 6.13 -19.35
CA SER A 151 -4.70 6.90 -19.45
C SER A 151 -4.80 7.65 -20.78
N GLU A 152 -4.71 8.98 -20.75
CA GLU A 152 -4.53 9.72 -21.98
C GLU A 152 -3.43 9.01 -22.79
N PRO A 153 -3.64 8.78 -24.09
CA PRO A 153 -2.63 8.13 -24.90
C PRO A 153 -1.34 8.91 -24.74
N ALA A 154 -0.25 8.18 -24.47
CA ALA A 154 1.08 8.77 -24.39
C ALA A 154 1.26 9.70 -25.60
N PRO A 155 1.78 10.93 -25.41
CA PRO A 155 2.00 11.83 -26.53
C PRO A 155 2.81 11.06 -27.57
N ALA A 156 2.29 11.01 -28.80
CA ALA A 156 2.93 10.32 -29.90
C ALA A 156 4.41 10.72 -29.92
N LEU A 157 5.29 9.72 -29.91
CA LEU A 157 6.71 9.93 -30.15
C LEU A 157 6.81 10.78 -31.42
N ARG A 158 7.21 12.04 -31.27
CA ARG A 158 7.56 12.87 -32.42
C ARG A 158 8.66 12.11 -33.15
N GLU A 159 8.39 11.73 -34.39
CA GLU A 159 9.42 11.18 -35.25
C GLU A 159 10.60 12.15 -35.26
N PRO A 160 11.84 11.65 -35.14
CA PRO A 160 13.02 12.51 -35.26
C PRO A 160 12.99 13.17 -36.64
N PRO A 161 13.38 14.46 -36.75
CA PRO A 161 13.48 15.11 -38.04
C PRO A 161 14.43 14.32 -38.95
N PRO A 162 14.16 14.27 -40.28
CA PRO A 162 15.05 13.60 -41.21
C PRO A 162 16.46 14.17 -41.10
N ALA A 163 17.45 13.28 -41.21
CA ALA A 163 18.86 13.65 -41.20
C ALA A 163 19.11 14.72 -42.26
N ALA A 164 19.68 15.85 -41.82
CA ALA A 164 20.15 16.88 -42.74
C ALA A 164 21.30 16.29 -43.57
N ASP A 165 21.19 16.40 -44.89
CA ASP A 165 22.27 16.09 -45.81
C ASP A 165 23.53 16.88 -45.43
N ASP A 166 24.66 16.17 -45.42
CA ASP A 166 26.00 16.74 -45.37
C ASP A 166 26.20 17.71 -46.54
N ASP A 167 26.32 19.01 -46.24
CA ASP A 167 26.92 19.98 -47.15
C ASP A 167 28.23 20.52 -46.51
N PRO A 168 29.40 20.24 -47.11
CA PRO A 168 30.69 20.59 -46.54
C PRO A 168 31.06 22.04 -46.86
N GLY A 169 31.00 22.94 -45.85
CA GLY A 169 31.42 24.32 -46.06
C GLY A 169 31.68 25.14 -44.79
N ALA A 170 32.96 25.51 -44.60
CA ALA A 170 33.50 26.63 -43.80
C ALA A 170 33.40 26.52 -42.26
N ILE A 171 34.47 26.21 -41.52
CA ILE A 171 35.66 27.04 -41.16
C ILE A 171 35.35 28.14 -40.12
N PHE A 172 35.83 27.87 -38.89
CA PHE A 172 36.42 28.73 -37.85
C PHE A 172 35.70 30.02 -37.42
N LEU A 173 35.29 30.06 -36.14
CA LEU A 173 36.03 30.70 -35.03
C LEU A 173 35.53 30.18 -33.67
#